data_AF-A0A9Q3DN82-F1
#
_entry.id   AF-A0A9Q3DN82-F1
#
_cell.length_a   1.000
_cell.length_b   1.000
_cell.length_c   1.000
_cell.angle_alpha   90.00
_cell.angle_beta   90.00
_cell.angle_gamma   90.00
#
_symmetry.space_group_name_H-M   'P 1'
#
loop_
_entity.id
_entity.type
_entity.pdbx_description
1 polymer ?
#
loop_
_entity_poly.entity_id
_entity_poly.type
_entity_poly.pdbx_seq_one_letter_code
_entity_poly.pdbx_strand_id
1 'polypeptide(L)'
;MEDLGKIKYALGIRITQTQELASLIKDKFINQILVKFSIEQAKAPSSPLPSNYKEPKTLTSTPPKLPPFNFQSGVGLLQYLVQCTRPNLSFSTSYLSRFLESPCKPHYQAVIHTLKYVSITQHFTLTLGQNYLNHLHSDWGGSSEKKSFSGSIIYFHGALGWRAHKQKVVALSSPEAEYNAMSESAQDLA
;
A
#
# COMPACT_ATOMS: atom_id res chain seq x y z
N MET A 1 15.19 -35.74 10.48
CA MET A 1 14.61 -34.47 10.01
C MET A 1 15.78 -33.67 9.48
N GLU A 2 15.95 -33.62 8.17
CA GLU A 2 17.13 -33.00 7.53
C GLU A 2 17.02 -31.48 7.60
N ASP A 3 18.07 -30.82 8.05
CA ASP A 3 18.15 -29.36 8.05
C ASP A 3 18.40 -28.88 6.61
N LEU A 4 17.37 -28.28 5.99
CA LEU A 4 17.43 -27.72 4.64
C LEU A 4 18.21 -26.39 4.57
N GLY A 5 18.80 -25.96 5.70
CA GLY A 5 19.53 -24.71 5.82
C GLY A 5 18.62 -23.49 5.82
N LYS A 6 19.21 -22.31 5.58
CA LYS A 6 18.48 -21.03 5.64
C LYS A 6 17.40 -20.94 4.55
N ILE A 7 16.20 -20.50 4.94
CA ILE A 7 15.07 -20.31 4.03
C ILE A 7 15.40 -19.21 3.02
N LYS A 8 15.31 -19.56 1.73
CA LYS A 8 15.53 -18.62 0.61
C LYS A 8 14.23 -18.09 0.00
N TYR A 9 13.16 -18.88 0.06
CA TYR A 9 11.85 -18.54 -0.50
C TYR A 9 10.71 -19.11 0.35
N ALA A 10 9.69 -18.31 0.59
CA ALA A 10 8.44 -18.74 1.24
C ALA A 10 7.27 -17.94 0.67
N LEU A 11 6.17 -18.61 0.28
CA LEU A 11 4.94 -17.97 -0.22
C LEU A 11 5.17 -16.93 -1.35
N GLY A 12 6.13 -17.18 -2.24
CA GLY A 12 6.48 -16.24 -3.32
C GLY A 12 7.30 -15.02 -2.87
N ILE A 13 7.72 -14.97 -1.62
CA ILE A 13 8.63 -13.96 -1.05
C ILE A 13 10.04 -14.54 -1.08
N ARG A 14 10.98 -13.83 -1.71
CA ARG A 14 12.41 -14.10 -1.57
C ARG A 14 12.89 -13.50 -0.26
N ILE A 15 13.61 -14.32 0.49
CA ILE A 15 14.18 -13.98 1.79
C ILE A 15 15.70 -14.01 1.65
N THR A 16 16.34 -12.88 1.92
CA THR A 16 17.80 -12.79 2.00
C THR A 16 18.17 -12.55 3.46
N GLN A 17 18.84 -13.52 4.09
CA GLN A 17 19.23 -13.44 5.50
C GLN A 17 20.74 -13.23 5.61
N THR A 18 21.12 -12.13 6.25
CA THR A 18 22.48 -11.89 6.79
C THR A 18 22.53 -12.42 8.23
N GLN A 19 23.66 -12.29 8.93
CA GLN A 19 23.77 -12.71 10.34
C GLN A 19 22.80 -11.97 11.27
N GLU A 20 22.49 -10.71 10.97
CA GLU A 20 21.67 -9.84 11.84
C GLU A 20 20.35 -9.37 11.21
N LEU A 21 20.25 -9.42 9.88
CA LEU A 21 19.16 -8.81 9.12
C LEU A 21 18.50 -9.81 8.17
N ALA A 22 17.20 -9.66 7.95
CA ALA A 22 16.47 -10.39 6.93
C ALA A 22 15.76 -9.41 5.98
N SER A 23 16.02 -9.52 4.68
CA SER A 23 15.35 -8.72 3.65
C SER A 23 14.29 -9.53 2.92
N LEU A 24 13.10 -8.97 2.77
CA LEU A 24 11.94 -9.58 2.13
C LEU A 24 11.58 -8.84 0.84
N ILE A 25 11.41 -9.58 -0.27
CA ILE A 25 11.05 -9.02 -1.58
C ILE A 25 10.16 -9.99 -2.38
N LYS A 26 9.15 -9.47 -3.06
CA LYS A 26 8.27 -10.22 -3.99
C LYS A 26 8.63 -9.93 -5.46
N ASP A 27 9.90 -10.07 -5.81
CA ASP A 27 10.45 -9.69 -7.12
C ASP A 27 9.77 -10.41 -8.31
N LYS A 28 9.61 -11.73 -8.23
CA LYS A 28 8.93 -12.54 -9.26
C LYS A 28 7.51 -12.05 -9.49
N PHE A 29 6.80 -11.73 -8.42
CA PHE A 29 5.42 -11.27 -8.49
C PHE A 29 5.32 -9.83 -9.03
N ILE A 30 6.23 -8.94 -8.63
CA ILE A 30 6.34 -7.59 -9.21
C ILE A 30 6.52 -7.70 -10.73
N ASN A 31 7.47 -8.51 -11.20
CA ASN A 31 7.70 -8.70 -12.63
C ASN A 31 6.48 -9.26 -13.35
N GLN A 32 5.79 -10.25 -12.78
CA GLN A 32 4.55 -10.80 -13.34
C GLN A 32 3.45 -9.73 -13.48
N ILE A 33 3.29 -8.86 -12.50
CA ILE A 33 2.32 -7.76 -12.57
C ILE A 33 2.72 -6.78 -13.67
N LEU A 34 3.98 -6.36 -13.73
CA LEU A 34 4.44 -5.39 -14.73
C LEU A 34 4.22 -5.90 -16.16
N VAL A 35 4.51 -7.17 -16.41
CA VAL A 35 4.23 -7.84 -17.69
C VAL A 35 2.73 -7.90 -17.96
N LYS A 36 1.92 -8.35 -16.98
CA LYS A 36 0.45 -8.47 -17.12
C LYS A 36 -0.22 -7.16 -17.51
N PHE A 37 0.26 -6.03 -16.98
CA PHE A 37 -0.31 -4.71 -17.26
C PHE A 37 0.41 -3.97 -18.39
N SER A 38 1.38 -4.61 -19.06
CA SER A 38 2.20 -4.01 -20.12
C SER A 38 2.78 -2.65 -19.69
N ILE A 39 3.26 -2.58 -18.44
CA ILE A 39 3.84 -1.35 -17.90
C ILE A 39 5.31 -1.32 -18.29
N GLU A 40 5.59 -0.60 -19.37
CA GLU A 40 6.95 -0.24 -19.77
C GLU A 40 7.54 0.78 -18.78
N GLN A 41 8.86 0.94 -18.79
CA GLN A 41 9.56 1.95 -17.98
C GLN A 41 9.13 3.37 -18.39
N ALA A 42 8.03 3.84 -17.81
CA ALA A 42 7.46 5.15 -18.04
C ALA A 42 8.04 6.17 -17.05
N LYS A 43 7.91 7.46 -17.39
CA LYS A 43 8.34 8.60 -16.57
C LYS A 43 7.87 8.45 -15.12
N ALA A 44 8.82 8.55 -14.19
CA ALA A 44 8.68 8.16 -12.79
C ALA A 44 7.69 9.04 -12.00
N PRO A 45 6.60 8.47 -11.45
CA PRO A 45 5.83 9.15 -10.42
C PRO A 45 6.62 9.16 -9.11
N SER A 46 6.70 10.30 -8.42
CA SER A 46 7.40 10.41 -7.12
C SER A 46 6.58 9.83 -5.96
N SER A 47 5.26 9.74 -6.11
CA SER A 47 4.32 9.24 -5.11
C SER A 47 3.52 8.03 -5.62
N PRO A 48 3.05 7.14 -4.73
CA PRO A 48 2.19 6.02 -5.12
C PRO A 48 0.84 6.43 -5.73
N LEU A 49 0.24 7.54 -5.26
CA LEU A 49 -0.99 8.14 -5.79
C LEU A 49 -0.68 9.45 -6.53
N PRO A 50 -1.48 9.84 -7.54
CA PRO A 50 -1.32 11.12 -8.21
C PRO A 50 -1.66 12.29 -7.26
N SER A 51 -0.98 13.43 -7.38
CA SER A 51 -1.11 14.57 -6.44
C SER A 51 -2.55 15.10 -6.28
N ASN A 52 -3.38 14.92 -7.30
CA ASN A 52 -4.77 15.34 -7.33
C ASN A 52 -5.76 14.23 -6.93
N TYR A 53 -5.32 13.16 -6.25
CA TYR A 53 -6.20 12.05 -5.84
C TYR A 53 -7.33 12.49 -4.89
N LYS A 54 -7.19 13.62 -4.20
CA LYS A 54 -8.23 14.18 -3.31
C LYS A 54 -9.32 14.95 -4.05
N GLU A 55 -9.09 15.34 -5.31
CA GLU A 55 -10.05 16.11 -6.09
C GLU A 55 -11.09 15.19 -6.71
N PRO A 56 -12.38 15.30 -6.34
CA PRO A 56 -13.45 14.62 -7.03
C PRO A 56 -13.62 15.30 -8.38
N LYS A 57 -12.88 14.86 -9.41
CA LYS A 57 -13.22 15.24 -10.78
C LYS A 57 -14.64 14.74 -11.03
N THR A 58 -15.52 15.70 -11.18
CA THR A 58 -16.97 15.63 -11.34
C THR A 58 -17.39 14.39 -12.13
N LEU A 59 -18.49 13.78 -11.68
CA LEU A 59 -19.18 12.57 -12.16
C LEU A 59 -19.67 12.62 -13.62
N THR A 60 -19.03 13.40 -14.48
CA THR A 60 -19.37 13.61 -15.89
C THR A 60 -18.21 13.17 -16.78
N SER A 61 -17.86 11.89 -16.73
CA SER A 61 -17.15 11.29 -17.85
C SER A 61 -17.79 9.96 -18.11
N THR A 62 -18.51 9.91 -19.22
CA THR A 62 -18.81 8.73 -20.04
C THR A 62 -17.96 7.52 -19.67
N PRO A 63 -18.56 6.31 -19.56
CA PRO A 63 -17.79 5.09 -19.32
C PRO A 63 -16.67 5.05 -20.35
N PRO A 64 -15.39 5.12 -19.93
CA PRO A 64 -14.32 4.99 -20.90
C PRO A 64 -14.51 3.65 -21.61
N LYS A 65 -14.14 3.58 -22.89
CA LYS A 65 -13.75 2.32 -23.55
C LYS A 65 -13.12 1.43 -22.49
N LEU A 66 -13.74 0.29 -22.19
CA LEU A 66 -13.45 -0.47 -20.98
C LEU A 66 -11.93 -0.53 -20.78
N PRO A 67 -11.42 -0.08 -19.62
CA PRO A 67 -10.01 -0.25 -19.33
C PRO A 67 -9.67 -1.74 -19.44
N PRO A 68 -8.45 -2.11 -19.87
CA PRO A 68 -8.13 -3.46 -20.31
C PRO A 68 -8.10 -4.52 -19.19
N PHE A 69 -8.48 -4.17 -17.96
CA PHE A 69 -8.39 -5.05 -16.80
C PHE A 69 -9.51 -4.81 -15.78
N ASN A 70 -9.82 -5.84 -15.00
CA ASN A 70 -10.76 -5.76 -13.88
C ASN A 70 -10.14 -4.96 -12.71
N PHE A 71 -10.79 -3.86 -12.29
CA PHE A 71 -10.35 -2.99 -11.19
C PHE A 71 -10.09 -3.75 -9.89
N GLN A 72 -11.00 -4.66 -9.51
CA GLN A 72 -10.88 -5.44 -8.27
C GLN A 72 -9.65 -6.34 -8.29
N SER A 73 -9.34 -6.91 -9.46
CA SER A 73 -8.11 -7.68 -9.66
C SER A 73 -6.86 -6.79 -9.48
N GLY A 74 -6.87 -5.58 -10.04
CA GLY A 74 -5.78 -4.61 -9.87
C GLY A 74 -5.53 -4.25 -8.40
N VAL A 75 -6.59 -3.93 -7.66
CA VAL A 75 -6.50 -3.63 -6.22
C VAL A 75 -6.06 -4.85 -5.41
N GLY A 76 -6.55 -6.06 -5.73
CA GLY A 76 -6.13 -7.30 -5.07
C GLY A 76 -4.64 -7.62 -5.26
N LEU A 77 -4.09 -7.36 -6.44
CA LEU A 77 -2.66 -7.51 -6.72
C LEU A 77 -1.81 -6.51 -5.89
N LEU A 78 -2.27 -5.26 -5.79
CA LEU A 78 -1.64 -4.26 -4.92
C LEU A 78 -1.71 -4.67 -3.45
N GLN A 79 -2.85 -5.20 -3.00
CA GLN A 79 -3.03 -5.70 -1.64
C GLN A 79 -2.06 -6.84 -1.33
N TYR A 80 -1.83 -7.75 -2.28
CA TYR A 80 -0.86 -8.81 -2.09
C TYR A 80 0.58 -8.29 -2.01
N LEU A 81 0.96 -7.23 -2.77
CA LEU A 81 2.26 -6.57 -2.60
C LEU A 81 2.41 -5.90 -1.24
N VAL A 82 1.35 -5.21 -0.81
CA VAL A 82 1.26 -4.58 0.51
C VAL A 82 1.44 -5.62 1.59
N GLN A 83 0.88 -6.81 1.45
CA GLN A 83 1.04 -7.88 2.44
C GLN A 83 2.50 -8.36 2.48
N CYS A 84 3.12 -8.24 3.65
CA CYS A 84 4.48 -8.69 4.00
C CYS A 84 5.67 -7.95 3.37
N THR A 85 5.51 -7.13 2.31
CA THR A 85 6.69 -6.53 1.62
C THR A 85 6.64 -5.04 1.31
N ARG A 86 5.48 -4.41 1.15
CA ARG A 86 5.37 -3.02 0.65
C ARG A 86 4.48 -2.14 1.53
N PRO A 87 4.91 -1.79 2.77
CA PRO A 87 4.15 -0.93 3.67
C PRO A 87 3.80 0.44 3.07
N ASN A 88 4.69 0.98 2.24
CA ASN A 88 4.52 2.28 1.58
C ASN A 88 3.33 2.34 0.59
N LEU A 89 2.79 1.20 0.14
CA LEU A 89 1.62 1.14 -0.74
C LEU A 89 0.29 1.02 0.02
N SER A 90 0.33 0.88 1.35
CA SER A 90 -0.85 0.59 2.17
C SER A 90 -1.93 1.66 2.06
N PHE A 91 -1.52 2.93 2.14
CA PHE A 91 -2.45 4.05 2.00
C PHE A 91 -3.11 4.07 0.62
N SER A 92 -2.34 3.89 -0.45
CA SER A 92 -2.85 3.89 -1.82
C SER A 92 -3.83 2.77 -2.07
N THR A 93 -3.52 1.58 -1.59
CA THR A 93 -4.36 0.40 -1.74
C THR A 93 -5.67 0.56 -0.94
N SER A 94 -5.57 1.07 0.28
CA SER A 94 -6.73 1.38 1.14
C SER A 94 -7.62 2.49 0.58
N TYR A 95 -7.03 3.49 -0.07
CA TYR A 95 -7.78 4.52 -0.77
C TYR A 95 -8.53 3.94 -1.99
N LEU A 96 -7.86 3.13 -2.81
CA LEU A 96 -8.43 2.54 -4.03
C LEU A 96 -9.52 1.49 -3.74
N SER A 97 -9.41 0.75 -2.63
CA SER A 97 -10.40 -0.26 -2.24
C SER A 97 -11.80 0.31 -1.97
N ARG A 98 -11.91 1.62 -1.75
CA ARG A 98 -13.20 2.32 -1.60
C ARG A 98 -14.06 2.33 -2.86
N PHE A 99 -13.45 2.08 -4.02
CA PHE A 99 -14.11 2.19 -5.32
C PHE A 99 -14.27 0.82 -6.02
N LEU A 100 -14.26 -0.28 -5.24
CA LEU A 100 -14.37 -1.65 -5.79
C LEU A 100 -15.73 -1.95 -6.44
N GLU A 101 -16.81 -1.32 -5.95
CA GLU A 101 -18.17 -1.52 -6.46
C GLU A 101 -18.43 -0.71 -7.74
N SER A 102 -18.01 0.56 -7.76
CA SER A 102 -18.27 1.48 -8.88
C SER A 102 -17.01 2.29 -9.25
N PRO A 103 -16.02 1.68 -9.92
CA PRO A 103 -14.79 2.37 -10.31
C PRO A 103 -15.00 3.29 -11.53
N CYS A 104 -14.53 4.53 -11.44
CA CYS A 104 -14.53 5.51 -12.53
C CYS A 104 -13.18 5.55 -13.25
N LYS A 105 -13.13 6.14 -14.45
CA LYS A 105 -11.88 6.37 -15.23
C LYS A 105 -10.67 6.86 -14.40
N PRO A 106 -10.80 7.88 -13.52
CA PRO A 106 -9.68 8.33 -12.69
C PRO A 106 -9.16 7.24 -11.73
N HIS A 107 -10.01 6.34 -11.23
CA HIS A 107 -9.59 5.26 -10.33
C HIS A 107 -8.74 4.23 -11.06
N TYR A 108 -9.10 3.87 -12.29
CA TYR A 108 -8.27 3.00 -13.13
C TYR A 108 -6.91 3.63 -13.45
N GLN A 109 -6.89 4.93 -13.74
CA GLN A 109 -5.64 5.66 -13.95
C GLN A 109 -4.78 5.70 -12.68
N ALA A 110 -5.40 5.83 -11.50
CA ALA A 110 -4.70 5.78 -10.23
C ALA A 110 -4.08 4.39 -9.96
N VAL A 111 -4.76 3.29 -10.28
CA VAL A 111 -4.17 1.94 -10.21
C VAL A 111 -2.94 1.82 -11.11
N ILE A 112 -3.05 2.24 -12.37
CA ILE A 112 -1.91 2.21 -13.32
C ILE A 112 -0.77 3.10 -12.81
N HIS A 113 -1.07 4.27 -12.23
CA HIS A 113 -0.07 5.15 -11.63
C HIS A 113 0.66 4.47 -10.47
N THR A 114 -0.06 3.80 -9.57
CA THR A 114 0.55 3.03 -8.47
C THR A 114 1.41 1.89 -9.00
N LEU A 115 1.00 1.20 -10.06
CA LEU A 115 1.81 0.15 -10.67
C LEU A 115 3.08 0.69 -11.37
N LYS A 116 3.03 1.87 -11.98
CA LYS A 116 4.22 2.58 -12.47
C LYS A 116 5.16 2.98 -11.33
N TYR A 117 4.61 3.38 -10.19
CA TYR A 117 5.42 3.62 -9.00
C TYR A 117 6.10 2.32 -8.51
N VAL A 118 5.41 1.17 -8.58
CA VAL A 118 6.00 -0.14 -8.26
C VAL A 118 7.12 -0.51 -9.23
N SER A 119 7.00 -0.21 -10.53
CA SER A 119 8.04 -0.55 -11.51
C SER A 119 9.37 0.13 -11.22
N ILE A 120 9.35 1.40 -10.79
CA ILE A 120 10.57 2.14 -10.43
C ILE A 120 11.13 1.70 -9.07
N THR A 121 10.25 1.33 -8.14
CA THR A 121 10.62 0.95 -6.76
C THR A 121 10.73 -0.56 -6.58
N GLN A 122 10.91 -1.32 -7.65
CA GLN A 122 11.01 -2.79 -7.64
C GLN A 122 12.14 -3.33 -6.74
N HIS A 123 13.17 -2.52 -6.51
CA HIS A 123 14.33 -2.86 -5.70
C HIS A 123 14.12 -2.62 -4.20
N PHE A 124 13.00 -2.00 -3.80
CA PHE A 124 12.72 -1.75 -2.38
C PHE A 124 12.41 -3.07 -1.68
N THR A 125 13.13 -3.31 -0.59
CA THR A 125 12.96 -4.49 0.26
C THR A 125 12.48 -4.09 1.63
N LEU A 126 11.75 -4.99 2.30
CA LEU A 126 11.47 -4.83 3.72
C LEU A 126 12.59 -5.50 4.51
N THR A 127 13.28 -4.72 5.34
CA THR A 127 14.37 -5.23 6.19
C THR A 127 13.87 -5.44 7.62
N LEU A 128 14.02 -6.66 8.12
CA LEU A 128 13.81 -7.08 9.49
C LEU A 128 15.18 -7.23 10.18
N GLY A 129 15.20 -7.07 11.50
CA GLY A 129 16.39 -7.15 12.37
C GLY A 129 16.93 -5.81 12.85
N GLN A 130 16.36 -4.68 12.41
CA GLN A 130 16.75 -3.35 12.89
C GLN A 130 15.84 -2.87 14.02
N ASN A 131 16.44 -2.44 15.14
CA ASN A 131 15.74 -1.84 16.27
C ASN A 131 15.41 -0.37 15.96
N TYR A 132 14.31 -0.11 15.25
CA TYR A 132 13.80 1.25 15.07
C TYR A 132 12.45 1.43 15.77
N LEU A 133 12.27 2.65 16.31
CA LEU A 133 11.08 3.11 17.03
C LEU A 133 9.83 3.14 16.15
N ASN A 134 8.68 2.86 16.77
CA ASN A 134 7.34 3.00 16.20
C ASN A 134 7.14 4.40 15.58
N HIS A 135 6.72 4.46 14.31
CA HIS A 135 6.29 5.68 13.63
C HIS A 135 4.79 5.60 13.36
N LEU A 136 4.04 6.54 13.94
CA LEU A 136 2.59 6.72 13.76
C LEU A 136 2.38 7.97 12.89
N HIS A 137 1.54 7.86 11.86
CA HIS A 137 1.24 8.97 10.94
C HIS A 137 -0.26 9.02 10.65
N SER A 138 -0.92 10.12 10.99
CA SER A 138 -2.34 10.36 10.66
C SER A 138 -2.49 11.62 9.82
N ASP A 139 -3.24 11.51 8.72
CA ASP A 139 -3.54 12.64 7.84
C ASP A 139 -4.98 13.10 8.05
N TRP A 140 -5.13 14.34 8.52
CA TRP A 140 -6.43 15.04 8.63
C TRP A 140 -6.82 15.69 7.30
N GLY A 141 -8.11 15.64 6.96
CA GLY A 141 -8.68 16.33 5.79
C GLY A 141 -8.42 15.64 4.43
N GLY A 142 -9.40 14.89 3.93
CA GLY A 142 -9.29 14.34 2.58
C GLY A 142 -10.39 13.40 2.08
N SER A 143 -11.61 13.47 2.59
CA SER A 143 -12.73 12.80 1.92
C SER A 143 -13.97 13.68 1.89
N SER A 144 -14.82 13.47 0.89
CA SER A 144 -16.15 14.09 0.75
C SER A 144 -17.02 14.00 2.01
N GLU A 145 -16.70 13.07 2.92
CA GLU A 145 -17.37 12.82 4.20
C GLU A 145 -16.62 13.40 5.41
N LYS A 146 -15.57 14.21 5.22
CA LYS A 146 -14.73 14.83 6.27
C LYS A 146 -14.00 13.87 7.23
N LYS A 147 -14.10 12.55 7.04
CA LYS A 147 -13.34 11.57 7.83
C LYS A 147 -11.85 11.54 7.42
N SER A 148 -10.97 11.46 8.43
CA SER A 148 -9.51 11.39 8.29
C SER A 148 -9.03 9.98 7.94
N PHE A 149 -7.76 9.86 7.56
CA PHE A 149 -7.09 8.58 7.38
C PHE A 149 -6.05 8.34 8.49
N SER A 150 -6.10 7.17 9.10
CA SER A 150 -5.12 6.70 10.09
C SER A 150 -4.15 5.74 9.42
N GLY A 151 -2.84 5.97 9.64
CA GLY A 151 -1.77 5.06 9.28
C GLY A 151 -0.96 4.64 10.52
N SER A 152 -0.66 3.35 10.62
CA SER A 152 0.18 2.81 11.69
C SER A 152 1.19 1.80 11.13
N ILE A 153 2.39 1.79 11.71
CA ILE A 153 3.40 0.77 11.47
C ILE A 153 3.96 0.34 12.83
N ILE A 154 3.90 -0.96 13.09
CA ILE A 154 4.39 -1.59 14.31
C ILE A 154 5.79 -2.12 14.03
N TYR A 155 6.77 -1.71 14.85
CA TYR A 155 8.13 -2.16 14.77
C TYR A 155 8.51 -3.01 15.99
N PHE A 156 9.11 -4.16 15.74
CA PHE A 156 9.77 -4.99 16.75
C PHE A 156 10.84 -5.81 16.03
N HIS A 157 12.12 -5.41 16.19
CA HIS A 157 13.23 -5.93 15.40
C HIS A 157 12.92 -5.89 13.88
N GLY A 158 12.43 -4.76 13.38
CA GLY A 158 11.91 -4.60 12.00
C GLY A 158 10.42 -4.27 11.96
N ALA A 159 9.88 -3.91 10.78
CA ALA A 159 8.45 -3.64 10.65
C ALA A 159 7.66 -4.96 10.63
N LEU A 160 6.94 -5.24 11.72
CA LEU A 160 6.13 -6.45 11.86
C LEU A 160 4.76 -6.33 11.20
N GLY A 161 4.16 -5.13 11.27
CA GLY A 161 2.80 -4.91 10.82
C GLY A 161 2.57 -3.46 10.43
N TRP A 162 1.59 -3.24 9.56
CA TRP A 162 1.17 -1.90 9.16
C TRP A 162 -0.29 -1.91 8.77
N ARG A 163 -0.94 -0.77 8.98
CA ARG A 163 -2.34 -0.55 8.62
C ARG A 163 -2.50 0.86 8.08
N ALA A 164 -3.29 1.00 7.02
CA ALA A 164 -3.77 2.30 6.58
C ALA A 164 -5.26 2.18 6.32
N HIS A 165 -6.06 3.02 6.95
CA HIS A 165 -7.52 2.93 6.84
C HIS A 165 -8.19 4.28 7.09
N LYS A 166 -9.42 4.40 6.61
CA LYS A 166 -10.29 5.54 6.89
C LYS A 166 -10.85 5.40 8.30
N GLN A 167 -10.77 6.47 9.09
CA GLN A 167 -11.30 6.47 10.47
C GLN A 167 -12.82 6.23 10.45
N LYS A 168 -13.33 5.50 11.45
CA LYS A 168 -14.77 5.24 11.60
C LYS A 168 -15.52 6.53 11.98
N VAL A 169 -14.93 7.32 12.88
CA VAL A 169 -15.47 8.56 13.44
C VAL A 169 -14.96 9.77 12.67
N VAL A 170 -15.76 10.84 12.60
CA VAL A 170 -15.35 12.14 12.06
C VAL A 170 -14.65 12.91 13.18
N ALA A 171 -13.36 13.17 13.04
CA ALA A 171 -12.63 14.03 13.96
C ALA A 171 -12.97 15.51 13.72
N LEU A 172 -13.21 16.26 14.78
CA LEU A 172 -13.49 17.70 14.75
C LEU A 172 -12.20 18.53 14.62
N SER A 173 -11.04 17.93 14.88
CA SER A 173 -9.72 18.58 14.81
C SER A 173 -8.60 17.59 14.43
N SER A 174 -7.43 18.10 14.02
CA SER A 174 -6.24 17.26 13.76
C SER A 174 -5.77 16.49 14.99
N PRO A 175 -5.68 17.11 16.20
CA PRO A 175 -5.28 16.38 17.41
C PRO A 175 -6.24 15.24 17.77
N GLU A 176 -7.54 15.42 17.55
CA GLU A 176 -8.52 14.35 17.78
C GLU A 176 -8.35 13.20 16.78
N ALA A 177 -8.03 13.52 15.51
CA ALA A 177 -7.72 12.50 14.51
C ALA A 177 -6.47 11.69 14.89
N GLU A 178 -5.42 12.36 15.39
CA GLU A 178 -4.19 11.73 15.90
C GLU A 178 -4.48 10.85 17.12
N TYR A 179 -5.27 11.33 18.07
CA TYR A 179 -5.66 10.56 19.26
C TYR A 179 -6.41 9.28 18.89
N ASN A 180 -7.36 9.36 17.97
CA ASN A 180 -8.09 8.20 17.47
C ASN A 180 -7.15 7.21 16.77
N ALA A 181 -6.21 7.69 15.95
CA ALA A 181 -5.22 6.84 15.28
C ALA A 181 -4.33 6.11 16.29
N MET A 182 -3.89 6.77 17.36
CA MET A 182 -3.10 6.17 18.42
C MET A 182 -3.88 5.09 19.18
N SER A 183 -5.13 5.38 19.56
CA SER A 183 -6.00 4.43 20.26
C SER A 183 -6.24 3.16 19.44
N GLU A 184 -6.57 3.31 18.14
CA GLU A 184 -6.74 2.19 17.22
C GLU A 184 -5.44 1.38 17.03
N SER A 185 -4.28 2.05 16.98
CA SER A 185 -2.99 1.38 16.85
C SER A 185 -2.59 0.61 18.11
N ALA A 186 -2.97 1.10 19.29
CA ALA A 186 -2.77 0.41 20.55
C ALA A 186 -3.63 -0.85 20.66
N GLN A 187 -4.86 -0.81 20.13
CA GLN A 187 -5.73 -2.00 20.05
C GLN A 187 -5.13 -3.10 19.15
N ASP A 188 -4.38 -2.74 18.11
CA ASP A 188 -3.71 -3.71 17.23
C ASP A 188 -2.51 -4.41 17.93
N LEU A 189 -2.05 -3.90 19.09
CA LEU A 189 -0.95 -4.46 19.88
C LEU A 189 -1.41 -5.30 21.09
N ALA A 190 -2.67 -5.17 21.49
CA ALA A 190 -3.25 -5.82 22.67
C ALA A 190 -3.85 -7.20 22.33
#